data_AF-A0A075B1T6-F1
#
_entry.id   AF-A0A075B1T6-F1
#
_cell.length_a   1.000
_cell.length_b   1.000
_cell.length_c   1.000
_cell.angle_alpha   90.00
_cell.angle_beta   90.00
_cell.angle_gamma   90.00
#
_symmetry.space_group_name_H-M   'P 1'
#
loop_
_entity.id
_entity.type
_entity.pdbx_description
1 polymer ?
#
loop_
_entity_poly.entity_id
_entity_poly.type
_entity_poly.pdbx_seq_one_letter_code
_entity_poly.pdbx_strand_id
1 'polypeptide(L)'
;MFWGSSSNNGPSEAQKKAINEVHQQITAAQAVFDRVFKECHLKCVNSKHPAEEELTKGESVCTDRCVSKYFEAVNKISLVVQNFAEEQQKIMAEQMQTQTA
;
A
#
# COMPACT_ATOMS: atom_id res chain seq x y z
N MET A 1 -14.91 -54.90 -9.19
CA MET A 1 -15.39 -53.60 -8.69
C MET A 1 -14.36 -53.06 -7.70
N PHE A 2 -13.47 -52.15 -8.11
CA PHE A 2 -12.67 -51.35 -7.17
C PHE A 2 -12.24 -50.07 -7.91
N TRP A 3 -13.03 -49.00 -7.76
CA TRP A 3 -12.74 -47.69 -8.33
C TRP A 3 -12.16 -46.81 -7.22
N GLY A 4 -10.96 -46.29 -7.47
CA GLY A 4 -10.07 -45.66 -6.50
C GLY A 4 -10.60 -44.36 -5.90
N SER A 5 -10.27 -44.18 -4.63
CA SER A 5 -10.46 -42.93 -3.88
C SER A 5 -9.68 -41.78 -4.51
N SER A 6 -10.39 -40.70 -4.87
CA SER A 6 -9.80 -39.38 -5.05
C SER A 6 -9.25 -38.89 -3.72
N SER A 7 -7.93 -38.75 -3.64
CA SER A 7 -7.24 -38.10 -2.53
C SER A 7 -7.46 -36.58 -2.62
N ASN A 8 -8.38 -36.07 -1.81
CA ASN A 8 -8.59 -34.64 -1.61
C ASN A 8 -7.53 -34.13 -0.62
N ASN A 9 -6.32 -33.86 -1.10
CA ASN A 9 -5.34 -33.10 -0.31
C ASN A 9 -5.61 -31.61 -0.49
N GLY A 10 -6.40 -31.03 0.41
CA GLY A 10 -6.48 -29.59 0.57
C GLY A 10 -5.10 -29.00 0.90
N PRO A 11 -4.86 -27.70 0.64
CA PRO A 11 -3.58 -27.07 0.88
C PRO A 11 -3.18 -27.22 2.35
N SER A 12 -1.93 -27.66 2.59
CA SER A 12 -1.40 -27.85 3.94
C SER A 12 -1.39 -26.53 4.73
N GLU A 13 -1.39 -26.60 6.06
CA GLU A 13 -1.35 -25.40 6.93
C GLU A 13 -0.16 -24.49 6.65
N ALA A 14 1.00 -25.06 6.27
CA ALA A 14 2.16 -24.29 5.84
C ALA A 14 1.89 -23.50 4.53
N GLN A 15 1.14 -24.10 3.62
CA GLN A 15 0.76 -23.48 2.34
C GLN A 15 -0.24 -22.33 2.55
N LYS A 16 -1.17 -22.48 3.50
CA LYS A 16 -2.12 -21.41 3.85
C LYS A 16 -1.42 -20.18 4.43
N LYS A 17 -0.43 -20.38 5.31
CA LYS A 17 0.37 -19.28 5.87
C LYS A 17 1.12 -18.52 4.79
N ALA A 18 1.80 -19.24 3.88
CA ALA A 18 2.52 -18.63 2.77
C ALA A 18 1.58 -17.83 1.83
N ILE A 19 0.38 -18.36 1.55
CA ILE A 19 -0.62 -17.66 0.74
C ILE A 19 -1.09 -16.37 1.43
N ASN A 20 -1.31 -16.40 2.74
CA ASN A 20 -1.76 -15.23 3.50
C ASN A 20 -0.70 -14.10 3.50
N GLU A 21 0.58 -14.45 3.67
CA GLU A 21 1.67 -13.47 3.63
C GLU A 21 1.77 -12.79 2.26
N VAL A 22 1.68 -13.56 1.18
CA VAL A 22 1.65 -13.02 -0.20
C VAL A 22 0.42 -12.14 -0.41
N HIS A 23 -0.75 -12.57 0.08
CA HIS A 23 -1.98 -11.80 -0.05
C HIS A 23 -1.85 -10.42 0.61
N GLN A 24 -1.25 -10.35 1.80
CA GLN A 24 -1.02 -9.08 2.49
C GLN A 24 -0.13 -8.12 1.69
N GLN A 25 0.94 -8.63 1.05
CA GLN A 25 1.82 -7.81 0.21
C GLN A 25 1.09 -7.27 -1.01
N ILE A 26 0.27 -8.10 -1.66
CA ILE A 26 -0.54 -7.69 -2.81
C ILE A 26 -1.53 -6.59 -2.40
N THR A 27 -2.25 -6.78 -1.30
CA THR A 27 -3.21 -5.78 -0.81
C THR A 27 -2.52 -4.46 -0.46
N ALA A 28 -1.34 -4.51 0.16
CA ALA A 28 -0.56 -3.31 0.45
C ALA A 28 -0.12 -2.59 -0.84
N ALA A 29 0.38 -3.33 -1.84
CA ALA A 29 0.77 -2.77 -3.13
C ALA A 29 -0.41 -2.15 -3.88
N GLN A 30 -1.58 -2.78 -3.85
CA GLN A 30 -2.82 -2.26 -4.42
C GLN A 30 -3.21 -0.92 -3.76
N ALA A 31 -3.18 -0.84 -2.43
CA ALA A 31 -3.50 0.39 -1.73
C ALA A 31 -2.55 1.55 -2.09
N VAL A 32 -1.27 1.27 -2.34
CA VAL A 32 -0.31 2.28 -2.83
C VAL A 32 -0.65 2.69 -4.25
N PHE A 33 -0.91 1.73 -5.14
CA PHE A 33 -1.27 1.99 -6.53
C PHE A 33 -2.50 2.88 -6.64
N ASP A 34 -3.58 2.56 -5.92
CA ASP A 34 -4.83 3.33 -5.95
C ASP A 34 -4.63 4.79 -5.52
N ARG A 35 -3.79 5.00 -4.50
CA ARG A 35 -3.49 6.35 -4.00
C ARG A 35 -2.62 7.13 -4.98
N VAL A 36 -1.55 6.54 -5.52
CA VAL A 36 -0.68 7.18 -6.52
C VAL A 36 -1.50 7.55 -7.75
N PHE A 37 -2.29 6.61 -8.25
CA PHE A 37 -3.13 6.78 -9.42
C PHE A 37 -4.09 7.95 -9.24
N LYS A 38 -4.85 7.96 -8.13
CA LYS A 38 -5.82 9.03 -7.85
C LYS A 38 -5.16 10.40 -7.75
N GLU A 39 -4.04 10.51 -7.02
CA GLU A 39 -3.34 11.78 -6.84
C GLU A 39 -2.74 12.31 -8.13
N CYS A 40 -2.10 11.45 -8.92
CA CYS A 40 -1.50 11.87 -10.19
C CYS A 40 -2.55 12.15 -11.26
N HIS A 41 -3.66 11.40 -11.30
CA HIS A 41 -4.78 11.71 -12.16
C HIS A 41 -5.36 13.10 -11.84
N LEU A 42 -5.60 13.40 -10.56
CA LEU A 42 -6.13 14.69 -10.14
C LEU A 42 -5.17 15.88 -10.41
N LYS A 43 -3.85 15.65 -10.34
CA LYS A 43 -2.85 16.70 -10.56
C LYS A 43 -2.50 16.92 -12.03
N CYS A 44 -2.52 15.86 -12.83
CA CYS A 44 -1.93 15.86 -14.18
C CYS A 44 -2.94 15.68 -15.30
N VAL A 45 -4.15 15.18 -15.06
CA VAL A 45 -5.16 14.95 -16.12
C VAL A 45 -6.29 15.98 -16.00
N ASN A 46 -6.49 16.78 -17.05
CA ASN A 46 -7.46 17.87 -17.01
C ASN A 46 -8.90 17.38 -17.27
N SER A 47 -9.79 17.54 -16.29
CA SER A 47 -11.20 17.16 -16.40
C SER A 47 -12.03 17.98 -17.40
N LYS A 48 -11.51 19.12 -17.88
CA LYS A 48 -12.20 20.02 -18.82
C LYS A 48 -11.94 19.69 -20.29
N HIS A 49 -10.98 18.82 -20.59
CA HIS A 49 -10.71 18.35 -21.96
C HIS A 49 -10.81 16.82 -22.08
N PRO A 50 -11.97 16.22 -21.79
CA PRO A 50 -12.18 14.77 -21.93
C PRO A 50 -12.29 14.29 -23.39
N ALA A 51 -11.98 15.14 -24.37
CA ALA A 51 -12.23 14.89 -25.78
C ALA A 51 -11.11 14.14 -26.50
N GLU A 52 -9.95 13.94 -25.85
CA GLU A 52 -8.83 13.20 -26.42
C GLU A 52 -8.63 11.90 -25.63
N GLU A 53 -8.58 10.76 -26.33
CA GLU A 53 -8.41 9.43 -25.71
C GLU A 53 -6.97 9.20 -25.18
N GLU A 54 -6.02 10.05 -25.57
CA GLU A 54 -4.61 9.93 -25.23
C GLU A 54 -4.13 11.07 -24.34
N LEU A 55 -3.19 10.76 -23.44
CA LEU A 55 -2.49 11.77 -22.66
C LEU A 55 -1.67 12.66 -23.59
N THR A 56 -1.83 13.97 -23.45
CA THR A 56 -0.95 14.89 -24.17
C THR A 56 0.50 14.71 -23.68
N LYS A 57 1.48 15.18 -24.47
CA LYS A 57 2.90 15.17 -24.07
C LYS A 57 3.12 15.84 -22.70
N GLY A 58 2.35 16.89 -22.40
CA GLY A 58 2.42 17.60 -21.11
C GLY A 58 1.93 16.74 -19.95
N GLU A 59 0.80 16.06 -20.13
CA GLU A 59 0.22 15.18 -19.11
C GLU A 59 1.08 13.93 -18.87
N SER A 60 1.69 13.39 -19.93
CA SER A 60 2.65 12.28 -19.84
C SER A 60 3.87 12.67 -18.97
N VAL A 61 4.53 13.77 -19.28
CA VAL A 61 5.69 14.26 -18.50
C VAL A 61 5.29 14.67 -17.08
N CYS A 62 4.09 15.22 -16.89
CA CYS A 62 3.56 15.52 -15.56
C CYS A 62 3.39 14.24 -14.74
N THR A 63 2.83 13.19 -15.33
CA THR A 63 2.54 11.91 -14.66
C THR A 63 3.83 11.25 -14.16
N ASP A 64 4.88 11.20 -14.99
CA ASP A 64 6.18 10.67 -14.60
C ASP A 64 6.78 11.42 -13.39
N ARG A 65 6.73 12.76 -13.44
CA ARG A 65 7.20 13.62 -12.35
C ARG A 65 6.35 13.45 -11.09
N CYS A 66 5.03 13.31 -11.25
CA CYS A 66 4.11 13.14 -10.14
C CYS A 66 4.42 11.87 -9.36
N VAL A 67 4.59 10.73 -10.03
CA VAL A 67 4.92 9.45 -9.38
C VAL A 67 6.26 9.56 -8.64
N SER A 68 7.28 10.14 -9.27
CA SER A 68 8.59 10.37 -8.64
C SER A 68 8.47 11.23 -7.37
N LYS A 69 7.73 12.33 -7.43
CA LYS A 69 7.51 13.22 -6.29
C LYS A 69 6.62 12.61 -5.21
N TYR A 70 5.65 11.78 -5.59
CA TYR A 70 4.80 11.07 -4.63
C TYR A 70 5.64 10.19 -3.72
N PHE A 71 6.52 9.36 -4.28
CA PHE A 71 7.39 8.50 -3.47
C PHE A 71 8.44 9.28 -2.66
N GLU A 72 8.96 10.39 -3.20
CA GLU A 72 9.81 11.30 -2.43
C GLU A 72 9.07 11.85 -1.19
N ALA A 73 7.81 12.24 -1.35
CA ALA A 73 6.98 12.72 -0.24
C ALA A 73 6.64 11.60 0.75
N VAL A 74 6.27 10.41 0.27
CA VAL A 74 5.96 9.24 1.12
C VAL A 74 7.18 8.86 1.97
N ASN A 75 8.39 8.85 1.40
CA ASN A 75 9.61 8.54 2.15
C ASN A 75 9.87 9.55 3.28
N LYS A 76 9.70 10.85 2.99
CA LYS A 76 9.84 11.90 4.01
C LYS A 76 8.80 11.76 5.13
N ILE A 77 7.55 11.51 4.77
CA ILE A 77 6.48 11.28 5.74
C ILE A 77 6.76 10.03 6.57
N SER A 78 7.28 8.96 5.96
CA SER A 78 7.60 7.71 6.65
C SER A 78 8.63 7.92 7.76
N LEU A 79 9.70 8.70 7.51
CA LEU A 79 10.69 9.05 8.53
C LEU A 79 10.05 9.80 9.71
N VAL A 80 9.17 10.75 9.39
CA VAL A 80 8.45 11.55 10.41
C VAL A 80 7.54 10.65 11.25
N VAL A 81 6.77 9.77 10.62
CA VAL A 81 5.87 8.83 11.31
C VAL A 81 6.65 7.86 12.22
N GLN A 82 7.81 7.37 11.78
CA GLN A 82 8.65 6.50 12.60
C GLN A 82 9.15 7.22 13.87
N ASN A 83 9.66 8.44 13.72
CA ASN A 83 10.10 9.25 14.86
C ASN A 83 8.96 9.49 15.85
N PHE A 84 7.76 9.82 15.35
CA PHE A 84 6.58 9.99 16.20
C PHE A 84 6.15 8.68 16.88
N ALA A 85 6.24 7.54 16.19
CA ALA A 85 5.88 6.25 16.77
C ALA A 85 6.81 5.88 17.94
N GLU A 86 8.12 6.11 17.80
CA GLU A 86 9.09 5.89 18.89
C GLU A 86 8.83 6.81 20.08
N GLU A 87 8.50 8.08 19.83
CA GLU A 87 8.18 9.04 20.89
C GLU A 87 6.90 8.64 21.65
N GLN A 88 5.85 8.24 20.92
CA GLN A 88 4.61 7.76 21.53
C GLN A 88 4.84 6.52 22.40
N GLN A 89 5.71 5.60 22.00
CA GLN A 89 6.06 4.43 22.81
C GLN A 89 6.70 4.81 24.16
N LYS A 90 7.57 5.82 24.16
CA LYS A 90 8.19 6.34 25.39
C LYS A 90 7.15 6.97 26.32
N ILE A 91 6.29 7.81 25.76
CA ILE A 91 5.20 8.46 26.51
C ILE A 91 4.24 7.40 27.08
N MET A 92 3.87 6.39 26.30
CA MET A 92 3.01 5.28 26.75
C MET A 92 3.65 4.45 27.87
N ALA A 93 4.96 4.21 27.82
CA ALA A 93 5.69 3.49 28.87
C ALA A 93 5.73 4.29 30.19
N GLU A 94 5.92 5.60 30.12
CA GLU A 94 5.91 6.50 31.28
C GLU A 94 4.50 6.67 31.88
N GLN A 95 3.46 6.70 31.03
CA GLN A 95 2.05 6.74 31.49
C GLN A 95 1.62 5.46 32.21
N MET A 96 2.18 4.29 31.84
CA MET A 96 1.87 3.03 32.51
C MET A 96 2.41 2.98 33.96
N GLN A 97 3.47 3.72 34.26
CA GLN A 97 4.06 3.81 35.61
C GLN A 97 3.35 4.82 36.51
N THR A 98 2.72 5.85 35.92
CA THR A 98 2.02 6.91 36.68
C THR A 98 0.57 6.59 37.01
N GLN A 99 -0.04 5.57 36.38
CA GLN A 99 -1.38 5.07 36.73
C GLN A 99 -1.40 3.95 37.77
N THR A 100 -0.24 3.44 38.19
CA THR A 100 -0.11 2.39 39.21
C THR A 100 0.22 2.92 40.62
N ALA A 101 0.15 4.24 40.82
CA ALA A 101 0.37 4.92 42.10
C ALA A 101 -0.89 5.63 42.62
#